data_AF-A0A2D9XSF7-F1
#
_entry.id   AF-A0A2D9XSF7-F1
#
_cell.length_a   1.000
_cell.length_b   1.000
_cell.length_c   1.000
_cell.angle_alpha   90.00
_cell.angle_beta   90.00
_cell.angle_gamma   90.00
#
_symmetry.space_group_name_H-M   'P 1'
#
loop_
_entity.id
_entity.type
_entity.pdbx_description
1 polymer ?
#
loop_
_entity_poly.entity_id
_entity_poly.type
_entity_poly.pdbx_seq_one_letter_code
_entity_poly.pdbx_strand_id
1 'polypeptide(L)'
;MKICFFTENNYPGGMDKYIYTLINNWIGKDDVITLYCNKGHPGFDNLASKVKGPHQVLPIGIITPTWEFINSIRAKRIMPEFLLKVISFLLKYLQFPIYVIKLKRFFDKSNFEQLLIINGGYPGGNCCRAASIAWYLSKRKSSPMACLSTVKASRKISIIFEYVIDKILKKTISKFIFVSKFVQSTLPERPQFL
;
A
#
# COMPACT_ATOMS: atom_id res chain seq x y z
N MET A 1 8.16 -11.31 -17.62
CA MET A 1 8.84 -10.43 -16.63
C MET A 1 8.44 -10.82 -15.21
N LYS A 2 9.24 -10.51 -14.19
CA LYS A 2 8.83 -10.66 -12.77
C LYS A 2 8.24 -9.37 -12.23
N ILE A 3 6.95 -9.40 -11.90
CA ILE A 3 6.19 -8.22 -11.50
C ILE A 3 5.77 -8.35 -10.02
N CYS A 4 6.08 -7.33 -9.23
CA CYS A 4 5.56 -7.21 -7.88
C CYS A 4 4.24 -6.45 -7.91
N PHE A 5 3.16 -7.07 -7.45
CA PHE A 5 1.98 -6.33 -7.01
C PHE A 5 2.10 -6.12 -5.51
N PHE A 6 1.73 -4.95 -5.02
CA PHE A 6 1.83 -4.63 -3.59
C PHE A 6 0.54 -3.99 -3.09
N THR A 7 0.01 -4.49 -1.97
CA THR A 7 -1.17 -3.94 -1.32
C THR A 7 -1.05 -4.00 0.21
N GLU A 8 -1.77 -3.12 0.88
CA GLU A 8 -2.08 -3.19 2.31
C GLU A 8 -3.60 -3.10 2.43
N ASN A 9 -4.23 -4.13 2.97
CA ASN A 9 -5.68 -4.19 3.10
C ASN A 9 -6.11 -4.82 4.43
N ASN A 10 -7.03 -4.15 5.12
CA ASN A 10 -7.50 -4.53 6.44
C ASN A 10 -8.91 -5.14 6.42
N TYR A 11 -9.52 -5.22 5.25
CA TYR A 11 -10.88 -5.74 5.08
C TYR A 11 -10.91 -6.74 3.94
N PRO A 12 -11.57 -7.89 4.10
CA PRO A 12 -11.87 -8.72 2.95
C PRO A 12 -12.91 -8.00 2.07
N GLY A 13 -12.84 -8.18 0.74
CA GLY A 13 -13.95 -7.76 -0.12
C GLY A 13 -13.57 -7.32 -1.54
N GLY A 14 -14.10 -6.16 -1.94
CA GLY A 14 -14.06 -5.69 -3.34
C GLY A 14 -12.65 -5.50 -3.90
N MET A 15 -11.69 -5.07 -3.06
CA MET A 15 -10.29 -4.99 -3.46
C MET A 15 -9.73 -6.37 -3.80
N ASP A 16 -9.98 -7.39 -2.99
CA ASP A 16 -9.42 -8.73 -3.22
C ASP A 16 -9.97 -9.29 -4.54
N LYS A 17 -11.27 -9.06 -4.80
CA LYS A 17 -11.90 -9.39 -6.09
C LYS A 17 -11.25 -8.69 -7.26
N TYR A 18 -11.02 -7.38 -7.15
CA TYR A 18 -10.29 -6.64 -8.16
C TYR A 18 -8.90 -7.25 -8.40
N ILE A 19 -8.14 -7.53 -7.35
CA ILE A 19 -6.77 -8.02 -7.44
C ILE A 19 -6.69 -9.39 -8.11
N TYR A 20 -7.41 -10.41 -7.63
CA TYR A 20 -7.32 -11.73 -8.27
C TYR A 20 -7.88 -11.72 -9.70
N THR A 21 -8.87 -10.86 -10.00
CA THR A 21 -9.40 -10.74 -11.36
C THR A 21 -8.36 -10.11 -12.28
N LEU A 22 -7.65 -9.07 -11.82
CA LEU A 22 -6.56 -8.44 -12.58
C LEU A 22 -5.41 -9.42 -12.83
N ILE A 23 -4.98 -10.15 -11.80
CA ILE A 23 -3.89 -11.13 -11.91
C ILE A 23 -4.27 -12.26 -12.88
N ASN A 24 -5.46 -12.84 -12.72
CA ASN A 24 -5.90 -13.97 -13.55
C ASN A 24 -6.18 -13.60 -15.02
N ASN A 25 -6.38 -12.32 -15.32
CA ASN A 25 -6.63 -11.82 -16.68
C ASN A 25 -5.48 -10.93 -17.17
N TRP A 26 -4.27 -11.11 -16.63
CA TRP A 26 -3.11 -10.33 -17.04
C TRP A 26 -2.73 -10.65 -18.50
N ILE A 27 -2.51 -9.60 -19.30
CA ILE A 27 -2.30 -9.72 -20.75
C ILE A 27 -0.93 -10.33 -21.07
N GLY A 28 0.08 -10.06 -20.25
CA GLY A 28 1.44 -10.61 -20.42
C GLY A 28 1.49 -12.08 -20.02
N LYS A 29 1.29 -12.99 -20.97
CA LYS A 29 1.23 -14.45 -20.71
C LYS A 29 2.52 -15.02 -20.10
N ASP A 30 3.67 -14.42 -20.41
CA ASP A 30 4.99 -14.82 -19.89
C ASP A 30 5.40 -14.02 -18.63
N ASP A 31 4.52 -13.16 -18.11
CA ASP A 31 4.75 -12.44 -16.87
C ASP A 31 4.40 -13.31 -15.66
N VAL A 32 5.22 -13.19 -14.62
CA VAL A 32 5.00 -13.83 -13.33
C VAL A 32 4.73 -12.74 -12.31
N ILE A 33 3.48 -12.69 -11.85
CA ILE A 33 3.04 -11.76 -10.81
C ILE A 33 3.19 -12.40 -9.44
N THR A 34 3.90 -11.72 -8.54
CA THR A 34 3.88 -11.99 -7.11
C THR A 34 3.17 -10.84 -6.40
N LEU A 35 2.03 -11.12 -5.78
CA LEU A 35 1.33 -10.19 -4.92
C LEU A 35 1.87 -10.27 -3.50
N TYR A 36 2.37 -9.15 -2.98
CA TYR A 36 2.64 -9.00 -1.56
C TYR A 36 1.52 -8.22 -0.87
N CYS A 37 1.02 -8.78 0.24
CA CYS A 37 0.05 -8.15 1.12
C CYS A 37 0.51 -8.20 2.59
N ASN A 38 -0.01 -7.34 3.46
CA ASN A 38 0.31 -7.36 4.89
C ASN A 38 -0.02 -8.72 5.52
N LYS A 39 0.85 -9.20 6.43
CA LYS A 39 0.71 -10.53 7.06
C LYS A 39 -0.65 -10.75 7.72
N GLY A 40 -1.22 -9.73 8.36
CA GLY A 40 -2.56 -9.80 8.98
C GLY A 40 -3.73 -9.54 8.05
N HIS A 41 -3.58 -9.66 6.72
CA HIS A 41 -4.68 -9.41 5.78
C HIS A 41 -5.80 -10.46 5.95
N PRO A 42 -7.03 -10.08 6.36
CA PRO A 42 -8.08 -11.05 6.64
C PRO A 42 -8.58 -11.82 5.42
N GLY A 43 -8.40 -11.27 4.21
CA GLY A 43 -8.79 -11.88 2.94
C GLY A 43 -7.72 -12.79 2.33
N PHE A 44 -6.59 -13.02 3.01
CA PHE A 44 -5.41 -13.68 2.45
C PHE A 44 -5.72 -15.06 1.86
N ASP A 45 -6.35 -15.96 2.63
CA ASP A 45 -6.56 -17.35 2.19
C ASP A 45 -7.46 -17.42 0.95
N ASN A 46 -8.55 -16.65 0.94
CA ASN A 46 -9.46 -16.55 -0.20
C ASN A 46 -8.81 -15.86 -1.41
N LEU A 47 -7.92 -14.89 -1.19
CA LEU A 47 -7.18 -14.23 -2.26
C LEU A 47 -6.16 -15.19 -2.88
N ALA A 48 -5.37 -15.88 -2.05
CA ALA A 48 -4.37 -16.85 -2.45
C ALA A 48 -4.98 -18.04 -3.19
N SER A 49 -6.12 -18.57 -2.72
CA SER A 49 -6.81 -19.70 -3.36
C SER A 49 -7.42 -19.38 -4.73
N LYS A 50 -7.64 -18.09 -5.04
CA LYS A 50 -8.25 -17.64 -6.30
C LYS A 50 -7.25 -17.21 -7.35
N VAL A 51 -6.01 -16.92 -6.97
CA VAL A 51 -4.93 -16.62 -7.91
C VAL A 51 -4.49 -17.91 -8.59
N LYS A 52 -4.37 -17.89 -9.92
CA LYS A 52 -4.12 -19.08 -10.75
C LYS A 52 -2.77 -19.01 -11.46
N GLY A 53 -2.35 -20.16 -11.98
CA GLY A 53 -1.19 -20.28 -12.87
C GLY A 53 0.13 -20.07 -12.15
N PRO A 54 1.15 -19.45 -12.79
CA PRO A 54 2.46 -19.24 -12.17
C PRO A 54 2.47 -18.09 -11.15
N HIS A 55 1.34 -17.43 -10.93
CA HIS A 55 1.21 -16.30 -10.03
C HIS A 55 1.07 -16.77 -8.58
N GLN A 56 1.47 -15.92 -7.64
CA GLN A 56 1.41 -16.25 -6.22
C GLN A 56 1.06 -15.05 -5.36
N VAL A 57 0.51 -15.34 -4.18
CA VAL A 57 0.20 -14.36 -3.13
C VAL A 57 1.05 -14.71 -1.92
N LEU A 58 1.87 -13.75 -1.45
CA LEU A 58 2.77 -13.93 -0.33
C LEU A 58 2.53 -12.86 0.73
N PRO A 59 2.48 -13.23 2.02
CA PRO A 59 2.44 -12.24 3.09
C PRO A 59 3.81 -11.57 3.23
N ILE A 60 3.82 -10.25 3.41
CA ILE A 60 5.05 -9.52 3.74
C ILE A 60 5.24 -9.44 5.26
N GLY A 61 6.14 -10.28 5.78
CA GLY A 61 6.39 -10.39 7.22
C GLY A 61 7.33 -9.34 7.82
N ILE A 62 7.99 -8.51 6.99
CA ILE A 62 8.97 -7.53 7.49
C ILE A 62 8.30 -6.27 8.05
N ILE A 63 7.01 -6.07 7.77
CA ILE A 63 6.25 -4.90 8.19
C ILE A 63 5.10 -5.32 9.08
N THR A 64 5.04 -4.72 10.26
CA THR A 64 3.87 -4.78 11.13
C THR A 64 3.16 -3.43 11.01
N PRO A 65 1.98 -3.38 10.37
CA PRO A 65 1.19 -2.17 10.31
C PRO A 65 0.89 -1.62 11.71
N THR A 66 0.89 -0.29 11.86
CA THR A 66 0.63 0.38 13.15
C THR A 66 -0.68 -0.08 13.80
N TRP A 67 -1.69 -0.40 12.99
CA TRP A 67 -3.01 -0.82 13.47
C TRP A 67 -2.97 -2.18 14.20
N GLU A 68 -2.14 -3.13 13.77
CA GLU A 68 -2.00 -4.44 14.43
C GLU A 68 -1.46 -4.25 15.86
N PHE A 69 -0.43 -3.40 16.00
CA PHE A 69 0.14 -3.07 17.31
C PHE A 69 -0.88 -2.36 18.21
N ILE A 70 -1.57 -1.33 17.70
CA ILE A 70 -2.57 -0.58 18.48
C ILE A 70 -3.74 -1.46 18.91
N ASN A 71 -4.22 -2.36 18.04
CA ASN A 71 -5.30 -3.28 18.37
C ASN A 71 -4.90 -4.25 19.49
N SER A 72 -3.63 -4.69 19.52
CA SER A 72 -3.15 -5.55 20.62
C SER A 72 -3.19 -4.85 21.99
N ILE A 73 -2.89 -3.55 22.04
CA ILE A 73 -2.96 -2.75 23.27
C ILE A 73 -4.42 -2.49 23.65
N ARG A 74 -5.27 -2.15 22.66
CA ARG A 74 -6.70 -1.92 22.86
C ARG A 74 -7.39 -3.16 23.43
N ALA A 75 -7.11 -4.34 22.88
CA ALA A 75 -7.70 -5.60 23.34
C ALA A 75 -7.37 -5.89 24.82
N LYS A 76 -6.18 -5.49 25.28
CA LYS A 76 -5.74 -5.65 26.67
C LYS A 76 -6.23 -4.55 27.61
N ARG A 77 -6.96 -3.54 27.12
CA ARG A 77 -7.46 -2.37 27.89
C ARG A 77 -6.39 -1.66 28.73
N ILE A 78 -5.14 -1.68 28.27
CA ILE A 78 -3.99 -1.15 29.02
C ILE A 78 -4.06 0.39 29.17
N MET A 79 -4.74 1.08 28.25
CA MET A 79 -4.65 2.53 28.14
C MET A 79 -5.96 3.17 27.64
N PRO A 80 -6.29 4.40 28.08
CA PRO A 80 -7.42 5.16 27.57
C PRO A 80 -7.39 5.41 26.06
N GLU A 81 -8.59 5.43 25.44
CA GLU A 81 -8.75 5.54 23.99
C GLU A 81 -8.18 6.84 23.39
N PHE A 82 -8.20 7.94 24.15
CA PHE A 82 -7.57 9.20 23.73
C PHE A 82 -6.06 9.07 23.55
N LEU A 83 -5.36 8.48 24.54
CA LEU A 83 -3.92 8.26 24.47
C LEU A 83 -3.57 7.28 23.35
N LEU A 84 -4.39 6.24 23.13
CA LEU A 84 -4.21 5.31 22.00
C LEU A 84 -4.28 6.03 20.65
N LYS A 85 -5.18 7.00 20.49
CA LYS A 85 -5.27 7.81 19.26
C LYS A 85 -4.02 8.68 19.05
N VAL A 86 -3.51 9.32 20.11
CA VAL A 86 -2.29 10.14 20.05
C VAL A 86 -1.09 9.26 19.70
N ILE A 87 -0.92 8.12 20.38
CA ILE A 87 0.18 7.19 20.12
C ILE A 87 0.06 6.59 18.71
N SER A 88 -1.13 6.22 18.27
CA SER A 88 -1.35 5.74 16.90
C SER A 88 -0.97 6.79 15.86
N PHE A 89 -1.27 8.06 16.11
CA PHE A 89 -0.88 9.17 15.24
C PHE A 89 0.65 9.31 15.18
N LEU A 90 1.34 9.35 16.33
CA LEU A 90 2.79 9.47 16.39
C LEU A 90 3.49 8.27 15.75
N LEU A 91 3.07 7.05 16.11
CA LEU A 91 3.63 5.81 15.57
C LEU A 91 3.46 5.73 14.06
N LYS A 92 2.33 6.18 13.50
CA LYS A 92 2.10 6.20 12.05
C LYS A 92 3.25 6.91 11.31
N TYR A 93 3.65 8.09 11.79
CA TYR A 93 4.69 8.88 11.11
C TYR A 93 6.10 8.47 11.51
N LEU A 94 6.32 8.02 12.74
CA LEU A 94 7.62 7.49 13.18
C LEU A 94 7.96 6.14 12.52
N GLN A 95 6.95 5.29 12.27
CA GLN A 95 7.14 4.00 11.59
C GLN A 95 7.29 4.14 10.08
N PHE A 96 6.82 5.24 9.48
CA PHE A 96 6.85 5.40 8.02
C PHE A 96 8.27 5.32 7.42
N PRO A 97 9.31 6.01 7.95
CA PRO A 97 10.69 5.82 7.50
C PRO A 97 11.19 4.38 7.67
N ILE A 98 10.80 3.71 8.76
CA ILE A 98 11.17 2.31 9.03
C ILE A 98 10.59 1.40 7.94
N TYR A 99 9.34 1.62 7.53
CA TYR A 99 8.72 0.89 6.42
C TYR A 99 9.48 1.09 5.12
N VAL A 100 9.85 2.34 4.80
CA VAL A 100 10.64 2.66 3.60
C VAL A 100 11.98 1.91 3.62
N ILE A 101 12.72 1.93 4.74
CA ILE A 101 14.02 1.24 4.85
C ILE A 101 13.87 -0.27 4.68
N LYS A 102 12.90 -0.89 5.36
CA LYS A 102 12.67 -2.33 5.29
C LYS A 102 12.25 -2.76 3.88
N LEU A 103 11.31 -2.03 3.27
CA LEU A 103 10.88 -2.28 1.90
C LEU A 103 12.00 -2.06 0.89
N LYS A 104 12.86 -1.06 1.10
CA LYS A 104 14.00 -0.82 0.22
C LYS A 104 14.92 -2.04 0.23
N ARG A 105 15.30 -2.52 1.42
CA ARG A 105 16.14 -3.73 1.56
C ARG A 105 15.50 -4.96 0.91
N PHE A 106 14.18 -5.08 1.02
CA PHE A 106 13.42 -6.13 0.35
C PHE A 106 13.50 -6.02 -1.18
N PHE A 107 13.24 -4.84 -1.73
CA PHE A 107 13.31 -4.61 -3.18
C PHE A 107 14.73 -4.73 -3.73
N ASP A 108 15.75 -4.30 -2.97
CA ASP A 108 17.17 -4.43 -3.35
C ASP A 108 17.55 -5.90 -3.59
N LYS A 109 17.07 -6.80 -2.72
CA LYS A 109 17.33 -8.25 -2.80
C LYS A 109 16.41 -8.99 -3.77
N SER A 110 15.38 -8.32 -4.29
CA SER A 110 14.41 -8.92 -5.19
C SER A 110 14.84 -8.82 -6.66
N ASN A 111 14.39 -9.78 -7.46
CA ASN A 111 14.52 -9.78 -8.92
C ASN A 111 13.27 -9.23 -9.63
N PHE A 112 12.42 -8.47 -8.94
CA PHE A 112 11.29 -7.80 -9.58
C PHE A 112 11.78 -6.70 -10.52
N GLU A 113 11.18 -6.66 -11.71
CA GLU A 113 11.49 -5.71 -12.76
C GLU A 113 10.52 -4.52 -12.76
N GLN A 114 9.30 -4.76 -12.26
CA GLN A 114 8.20 -3.81 -12.20
C GLN A 114 7.48 -3.91 -10.86
N LEU A 115 6.94 -2.77 -10.41
CA LEU A 115 6.07 -2.68 -9.24
C LEU A 115 4.74 -2.02 -9.63
N LEU A 116 3.63 -2.64 -9.28
CA LEU A 116 2.31 -2.02 -9.28
C LEU A 116 1.78 -1.99 -7.85
N ILE A 117 1.47 -0.79 -7.36
CA ILE A 117 0.85 -0.63 -6.04
C ILE A 117 -0.66 -0.58 -6.21
N ILE A 118 -1.39 -1.37 -5.45
CA ILE A 118 -2.85 -1.40 -5.47
C ILE A 118 -3.33 -0.90 -4.12
N ASN A 119 -3.92 0.30 -4.11
CA ASN A 119 -4.36 0.99 -2.91
C ASN A 119 -5.89 1.13 -2.90
N GLY A 120 -6.48 0.96 -1.73
CA GLY A 120 -7.95 0.95 -1.58
C GLY A 120 -8.54 2.31 -1.85
N GLY A 121 -7.95 3.34 -1.25
CA GLY A 121 -8.15 4.75 -1.57
C GLY A 121 -6.88 5.50 -1.20
N TYR A 122 -6.79 6.80 -1.47
CA TYR A 122 -5.59 7.57 -1.11
C TYR A 122 -5.90 8.49 0.09
N PRO A 123 -5.07 8.53 1.15
CA PRO A 123 -3.70 8.01 1.25
C PRO A 123 -3.60 6.50 1.54
N GLY A 124 -4.71 5.85 1.91
CA GLY A 124 -4.80 4.41 2.10
C GLY A 124 -3.77 3.83 3.08
N GLY A 125 -3.23 2.66 2.75
CA GLY A 125 -2.21 1.98 3.55
C GLY A 125 -0.87 2.73 3.55
N ASN A 126 -0.25 2.89 4.73
CA ASN A 126 1.07 3.52 4.83
C ASN A 126 2.15 2.70 4.14
N CYS A 127 2.01 1.38 4.13
CA CYS A 127 2.94 0.48 3.46
C CYS A 127 2.87 0.64 1.94
N CYS A 128 1.69 0.90 1.36
CA CYS A 128 1.56 1.18 -0.07
C CYS A 128 2.35 2.42 -0.48
N ARG A 129 2.22 3.50 0.29
CA ARG A 129 3.00 4.73 0.07
C ARG A 129 4.50 4.49 0.28
N ALA A 130 4.87 3.81 1.36
CA ALA A 130 6.25 3.46 1.62
C ALA A 130 6.87 2.57 0.53
N ALA A 131 6.09 1.66 -0.07
CA ALA A 131 6.53 0.77 -1.14
C ALA A 131 6.91 1.55 -2.40
N SER A 132 6.13 2.57 -2.78
CA SER A 132 6.45 3.46 -3.90
C SER A 132 7.81 4.14 -3.70
N ILE A 133 8.03 4.69 -2.51
CA ILE A 133 9.27 5.39 -2.17
C ILE A 133 10.44 4.41 -2.14
N ALA A 134 10.27 3.27 -1.46
CA ALA A 134 11.27 2.23 -1.33
C ALA A 134 11.69 1.65 -2.70
N TRP A 135 10.73 1.45 -3.60
CA TRP A 135 10.98 0.99 -4.96
C TRP A 135 11.81 1.98 -5.75
N TYR A 136 11.44 3.25 -5.71
CA TYR A 136 12.22 4.31 -6.37
C TYR A 136 13.65 4.38 -5.82
N LEU A 137 13.82 4.28 -4.50
CA LEU A 137 15.15 4.27 -3.88
C LEU A 137 15.97 3.01 -4.22
N SER A 138 15.31 1.88 -4.46
CA SER A 138 15.96 0.61 -4.78
C SER A 138 16.32 0.48 -6.26
N LYS A 139 15.35 0.73 -7.14
CA LYS A 139 15.45 0.45 -8.57
C LYS A 139 15.63 1.69 -9.43
N ARG A 140 15.58 2.90 -8.85
CA ARG A 140 15.59 4.20 -9.57
C ARG A 140 14.48 4.30 -10.62
N LYS A 141 13.37 3.60 -10.40
CA LYS A 141 12.19 3.58 -11.28
C LYS A 141 10.98 4.01 -10.47
N SER A 142 10.14 4.85 -11.06
CA SER A 142 8.82 5.15 -10.49
C SER A 142 7.85 3.99 -10.75
N SER A 143 6.86 3.83 -9.88
CA SER A 143 5.86 2.76 -9.96
C SER A 143 4.46 3.32 -10.18
N PRO A 144 3.60 2.70 -11.02
CA PRO A 144 2.18 3.03 -11.04
C PRO A 144 1.49 2.72 -9.71
N MET A 145 0.48 3.50 -9.37
CA MET A 145 -0.39 3.28 -8.22
C MET A 145 -1.85 3.26 -8.64
N ALA A 146 -2.53 2.13 -8.45
CA ALA A 146 -3.97 2.02 -8.61
C ALA A 146 -4.67 2.47 -7.32
N CYS A 147 -5.70 3.32 -7.47
CA CYS A 147 -6.57 3.80 -6.40
C CYS A 147 -8.00 3.34 -6.67
N LEU A 148 -8.52 2.44 -5.85
CA LEU A 148 -9.83 1.80 -6.05
C LEU A 148 -11.00 2.58 -5.43
N SER A 149 -10.73 3.67 -4.71
CA SER A 149 -11.67 4.49 -3.98
C SER A 149 -11.13 5.91 -3.88
N THR A 150 -11.95 6.82 -3.35
CA THR A 150 -11.71 8.26 -3.37
C THR A 150 -10.40 8.65 -2.69
N VAL A 151 -9.78 9.68 -3.25
CA VAL A 151 -8.67 10.40 -2.65
C VAL A 151 -9.27 11.34 -1.59
N LYS A 152 -8.70 11.32 -0.39
CA LYS A 152 -9.18 12.12 0.75
C LYS A 152 -8.18 13.19 1.13
N ALA A 153 -8.65 14.39 1.46
CA ALA A 153 -7.82 15.45 2.01
C ALA A 153 -7.05 15.01 3.27
N SER A 154 -5.90 15.66 3.49
CA SER A 154 -5.14 15.53 4.73
C SER A 154 -5.92 16.09 5.91
N ARG A 155 -5.88 15.41 7.06
CA ARG A 155 -6.37 16.02 8.31
C ARG A 155 -5.45 17.17 8.69
N LYS A 156 -6.01 18.24 9.26
CA LYS A 156 -5.27 19.46 9.66
C LYS A 156 -4.02 19.14 10.49
N ILE A 157 -4.15 18.29 11.51
CA ILE A 157 -3.03 17.91 12.39
C ILE A 157 -1.90 17.13 11.69
N SER A 158 -2.21 16.45 10.58
CA SER A 158 -1.23 15.68 9.80
C SER A 158 -0.72 16.42 8.58
N ILE A 159 -1.19 17.64 8.30
CA ILE A 159 -1.03 18.26 6.98
C ILE A 159 0.44 18.42 6.58
N ILE A 160 1.31 18.77 7.52
CA ILE A 160 2.74 18.95 7.27
C ILE A 160 3.38 17.62 6.89
N PHE A 161 3.14 16.57 7.67
CA PHE A 161 3.70 15.24 7.39
C PHE A 161 3.21 14.68 6.06
N GLU A 162 1.90 14.78 5.83
CA GLU A 162 1.28 14.31 4.59
C GLU A 162 1.78 15.11 3.38
N TYR A 163 1.96 16.44 3.52
CA TYR A 163 2.55 17.28 2.47
C TYR A 163 3.94 16.81 2.07
N VAL A 164 4.82 16.52 3.05
CA VAL A 164 6.17 16.03 2.76
C VAL A 164 6.13 14.67 2.07
N ILE A 165 5.31 13.74 2.57
CA ILE A 165 5.14 12.41 1.98
C ILE A 165 4.62 12.53 0.55
N ASP A 166 3.57 13.31 0.32
CA ASP A 166 2.95 13.49 -0.99
C ASP A 166 3.92 14.15 -1.99
N LYS A 167 4.74 15.11 -1.54
CA LYS A 167 5.79 15.73 -2.37
C LYS A 167 6.87 14.74 -2.80
N ILE A 168 7.25 13.80 -1.93
CA ILE A 168 8.15 12.71 -2.30
C ILE A 168 7.45 11.77 -3.28
N LEU A 169 6.20 11.39 -2.98
CA LEU A 169 5.43 10.46 -3.79
C LEU A 169 5.20 10.97 -5.22
N LYS A 170 5.05 12.28 -5.42
CA LYS A 170 4.98 12.91 -6.76
C LYS A 170 6.12 12.46 -7.69
N LYS A 171 7.32 12.21 -7.14
CA LYS A 171 8.49 11.74 -7.91
C LYS A 171 8.56 10.23 -8.07
N THR A 172 7.93 9.48 -7.16
CA THR A 172 8.07 8.01 -7.10
C THR A 172 6.89 7.28 -7.74
N ILE A 173 5.74 7.95 -7.87
CA ILE A 173 4.57 7.43 -8.57
C ILE A 173 4.63 7.90 -10.02
N SER A 174 4.62 6.96 -10.96
CA SER A 174 4.68 7.30 -12.40
C SER A 174 3.34 7.75 -12.94
N LYS A 175 2.27 7.09 -12.50
CA LYS A 175 0.88 7.41 -12.86
C LYS A 175 -0.08 6.85 -11.81
N PHE A 176 -1.19 7.56 -11.62
CA PHE A 176 -2.34 7.02 -10.91
C PHE A 176 -3.26 6.29 -11.89
N ILE A 177 -3.78 5.14 -11.45
CA ILE A 177 -4.79 4.37 -12.18
C ILE A 177 -6.05 4.40 -11.33
N PHE A 178 -7.16 4.89 -11.89
CA PHE A 178 -8.42 5.02 -11.19
C PHE A 178 -9.47 4.06 -11.77
N VAL A 179 -10.36 3.56 -10.92
CA VAL A 179 -11.45 2.66 -11.33
C VAL A 179 -12.59 3.37 -12.04
N SER A 180 -12.68 4.71 -11.92
CA SER A 180 -13.70 5.51 -12.60
C SER A 180 -13.29 6.99 -12.72
N LYS A 181 -13.95 7.73 -13.60
CA LYS A 181 -13.79 9.19 -13.72
C LYS A 181 -14.15 9.94 -12.42
N PHE A 182 -15.13 9.43 -11.67
CA PHE A 182 -15.50 10.00 -10.37
C PHE A 182 -14.37 9.85 -9.34
N VAL A 183 -13.72 8.69 -9.25
CA VAL A 183 -12.59 8.53 -8.33
C VAL A 183 -11.43 9.43 -8.77
N GLN A 184 -11.14 9.51 -10.07
CA GLN A 184 -10.13 10.40 -10.61
C GLN A 184 -10.40 11.88 -10.26
N SER A 185 -11.65 12.34 -10.34
CA SER A 185 -12.00 13.74 -10.03
C SER A 185 -11.77 14.12 -8.57
N THR A 186 -11.50 13.16 -7.67
CA THR A 186 -11.10 13.43 -6.29
C THR A 186 -9.60 13.66 -6.10
N LEU A 187 -8.76 13.44 -7.12
CA LEU A 187 -7.31 13.67 -7.02
C LEU A 187 -6.92 15.09 -6.53
N PRO A 188 -7.63 16.18 -6.90
CA PRO A 188 -7.35 17.52 -6.40
C PRO A 188 -7.40 17.69 -4.86
N GLU A 189 -8.02 16.76 -4.13
CA GLU A 189 -7.96 16.70 -2.65
C GLU A 189 -6.51 16.54 -2.12
N ARG A 190 -5.58 16.19 -3.02
CA ARG A 190 -4.13 16.08 -2.79
C ARG A 190 -3.40 16.94 -3.82
N PRO A 191 -3.31 18.27 -3.59
CA PRO A 191 -2.83 19.22 -4.59
C PRO A 191 -1.38 18.98 -5.03
N GLN A 192 -0.60 18.21 -4.29
CA GLN A 192 0.77 17.85 -4.65
C GLN A 192 0.85 17.00 -5.92
N PHE A 193 -0.22 16.27 -6.26
CA PHE A 193 -0.27 15.40 -7.45
C PHE A 193 -0.86 16.08 -8.70
N LEU A 194 -1.26 17.35 -8.58
CA LEU A 194 -1.55 18.22 -9.72
C LEU A 194 -0.26 18.84 -10.27
#